data_AF-X1HIJ3-F1
#
_entry.id   AF-X1HIJ3-F1
#
_cell.length_a   1.000
_cell.length_b   1.000
_cell.length_c   1.000
_cell.angle_alpha   90.00
_cell.angle_beta   90.00
_cell.angle_gamma   90.00
#
_symmetry.space_group_name_H-M   'P 1'
#
loop_
_entity.id
_entity.type
_entity.pdbx_description
1 polymer ?
#
loop_
_entity_poly.entity_id
_entity_poly.type
_entity_poly.pdbx_seq_one_letter_code
_entity_poly.pdbx_strand_id
1 'polypeptide(L)'
;MILSTEVDLEIADDGTIYVAWRDPSGFYGVGTDDDICLNTWDPISGTWSTAAIVSLYSGSGSYAPSLCVDYSGVLHCVWMDAQDYSSSGSDWDIWHRSYNPETSSWNTPVVLTDNIDYSGVPRIVTDDTGFLYMVIEDSSAMDGSEGDNDIFLYRMVTIPEAPTMSEILPNPTTDSSVSLKWTDVASAQEYQIFRFKGDLSSPAELVTYDLSSINSFIDIIEEKGTYYYAITALNE
;
A
#
# COMPACT_ATOMS: atom_id res chain seq x y z
N MET A 1 -19.00 -3.51 27.74
CA MET A 1 -19.33 -2.71 26.56
C MET A 1 -18.02 -2.60 25.81
N ILE A 2 -17.89 -3.27 24.67
CA ILE A 2 -16.72 -3.12 23.82
C ILE A 2 -16.98 -1.85 23.00
N LEU A 3 -16.07 -0.88 23.05
CA LEU A 3 -16.25 0.43 22.46
C LEU A 3 -15.17 0.63 21.41
N SER A 4 -15.58 0.85 20.17
CA SER A 4 -14.70 1.34 19.10
C SER A 4 -14.25 2.77 19.44
N THR A 5 -12.98 3.09 19.19
CA THR A 5 -12.35 4.37 19.54
C THR A 5 -11.41 4.84 18.43
N GLU A 6 -10.72 5.96 18.64
CA GLU A 6 -9.66 6.44 17.74
C GLU A 6 -10.13 6.53 16.28
N VAL A 7 -11.18 7.34 16.07
CA VAL A 7 -11.80 7.52 14.75
C VAL A 7 -11.02 8.57 13.95
N ASP A 8 -10.80 8.27 12.68
CA ASP A 8 -10.44 9.27 11.67
C ASP A 8 -11.40 9.20 10.48
N LEU A 9 -11.58 10.33 9.79
CA LEU A 9 -12.47 10.42 8.64
C LEU A 9 -11.82 11.21 7.51
N GLU A 10 -12.10 10.80 6.29
CA GLU A 10 -11.62 11.48 5.09
C GLU A 10 -12.75 11.55 4.04
N ILE A 11 -12.81 12.65 3.29
CA ILE A 11 -13.80 12.85 2.24
C ILE A 11 -13.07 13.03 0.91
N ALA A 12 -13.30 12.12 -0.04
CA ALA A 12 -12.78 12.23 -1.39
C ALA A 12 -13.52 13.29 -2.22
N ASP A 13 -12.89 13.72 -3.32
CA ASP A 13 -13.44 14.74 -4.24
C ASP A 13 -14.78 14.35 -4.86
N ASP A 14 -15.06 13.06 -5.01
CA ASP A 14 -16.34 12.54 -5.52
C ASP A 14 -17.45 12.52 -4.44
N GLY A 15 -17.13 12.89 -3.21
CA GLY A 15 -18.02 12.90 -2.05
C GLY A 15 -18.07 11.58 -1.28
N THR A 16 -17.28 10.58 -1.65
CA THR A 16 -17.10 9.35 -0.88
C THR A 16 -16.51 9.68 0.49
N ILE A 17 -17.11 9.13 1.56
CA ILE A 17 -16.61 9.33 2.93
C ILE A 17 -16.00 8.03 3.43
N TYR A 18 -14.74 8.08 3.82
CA TYR A 18 -14.03 7.00 4.47
C TYR A 18 -13.99 7.27 5.97
N VAL A 19 -14.31 6.26 6.79
CA VAL A 19 -14.22 6.34 8.25
C VAL A 19 -13.45 5.15 8.74
N ALA A 20 -12.29 5.41 9.37
CA ALA A 20 -11.48 4.40 10.03
C ALA A 20 -11.64 4.51 11.55
N TRP A 21 -11.54 3.37 12.24
CA TRP A 21 -11.56 3.34 13.69
C TRP A 21 -10.77 2.15 14.22
N ARG A 22 -10.30 2.28 15.46
CA ARG A 22 -9.83 1.15 16.25
C ARG A 22 -11.02 0.38 16.79
N ASP A 23 -11.05 -0.92 16.53
CA ASP A 23 -12.06 -1.83 17.00
C ASP A 23 -11.46 -2.90 17.94
N PRO A 24 -11.75 -2.89 19.25
CA PRO A 24 -11.29 -3.92 20.19
C PRO A 24 -12.08 -5.22 20.10
N SER A 25 -13.07 -5.28 19.20
CA SER A 25 -14.01 -6.36 19.15
C SER A 25 -13.57 -7.31 18.04
N GLY A 26 -13.43 -8.60 18.37
CA GLY A 26 -13.11 -9.67 17.40
C GLY A 26 -14.19 -9.92 16.35
N PHE A 27 -15.07 -8.94 16.11
CA PHE A 27 -16.27 -9.01 15.28
C PHE A 27 -15.99 -9.10 13.78
N TYR A 28 -14.83 -9.58 13.35
CA TYR A 28 -14.57 -9.86 11.94
C TYR A 28 -13.78 -11.16 11.74
N GLY A 29 -13.71 -12.00 12.78
CA GLY A 29 -13.14 -13.34 12.70
C GLY A 29 -11.61 -13.40 12.70
N VAL A 30 -10.94 -12.30 13.05
CA VAL A 30 -9.47 -12.16 13.01
C VAL A 30 -8.77 -12.29 14.35
N GLY A 31 -9.46 -12.14 15.50
CA GLY A 31 -8.79 -12.30 16.78
C GLY A 31 -9.53 -11.65 17.93
N THR A 32 -8.78 -11.35 19.00
CA THR A 32 -9.26 -10.61 20.19
C THR A 32 -8.44 -9.35 20.47
N ASP A 33 -7.47 -9.10 19.60
CA ASP A 33 -6.68 -7.90 19.48
C ASP A 33 -7.50 -6.75 18.90
N ASP A 34 -6.92 -5.56 18.97
CA ASP A 34 -7.49 -4.34 18.44
C ASP A 34 -7.15 -4.23 16.96
N ASP A 35 -8.14 -3.95 16.11
CA ASP A 35 -7.96 -3.85 14.67
C ASP A 35 -8.31 -2.46 14.15
N ILE A 36 -7.68 -2.06 13.05
CA ILE A 36 -8.16 -0.92 12.27
C ILE A 36 -9.24 -1.41 11.31
N CYS A 37 -10.45 -0.91 11.49
CA CYS A 37 -11.58 -1.14 10.60
C CYS A 37 -11.88 0.10 9.77
N LEU A 38 -12.44 -0.09 8.58
CA LEU A 38 -12.88 0.97 7.67
C LEU A 38 -14.31 0.71 7.16
N ASN A 39 -15.13 1.77 7.14
CA ASN A 39 -16.39 1.84 6.42
C ASN A 39 -16.34 2.96 5.37
N THR A 40 -17.04 2.74 4.27
CA THR A 40 -17.15 3.71 3.18
C THR A 40 -18.60 4.10 2.96
N TRP A 41 -18.88 5.41 2.91
CA TRP A 41 -20.17 5.94 2.50
C TRP A 41 -20.14 6.25 1.01
N ASP A 42 -21.05 5.62 0.27
CA ASP A 42 -21.27 5.94 -1.14
C ASP A 42 -22.31 7.08 -1.25
N PRO A 43 -21.93 8.27 -1.74
CA PRO A 43 -22.83 9.41 -1.85
C PRO A 43 -23.92 9.23 -2.92
N ILE A 44 -23.71 8.32 -3.88
CA ILE A 44 -24.65 8.04 -4.98
C ILE A 44 -25.79 7.15 -4.47
N SER A 45 -25.46 6.02 -3.83
CA SER A 45 -26.47 5.12 -3.27
C SER A 45 -27.02 5.58 -1.92
N GLY A 46 -26.28 6.43 -1.19
CA GLY A 46 -26.63 6.87 0.15
C GLY A 46 -26.55 5.73 1.17
N THR A 47 -25.56 4.84 1.03
CA THR A 47 -25.38 3.67 1.89
C THR A 47 -23.94 3.53 2.38
N TRP A 48 -23.80 2.90 3.54
CA TRP A 48 -22.50 2.45 4.05
C TRP A 48 -22.15 1.07 3.50
N SER A 49 -20.87 0.86 3.22
CA SER A 49 -20.30 -0.46 2.95
C SER A 49 -20.40 -1.38 4.17
N THR A 50 -20.11 -2.66 3.96
CA THR A 50 -19.68 -3.52 5.06
C THR A 50 -18.29 -3.09 5.53
N ALA A 51 -18.04 -3.21 6.84
CA ALA A 51 -16.73 -2.90 7.39
C ALA A 51 -15.67 -3.86 6.89
N ALA A 52 -14.51 -3.32 6.52
CA ALA A 52 -13.32 -4.06 6.15
C ALA A 52 -12.23 -3.87 7.22
N ILE A 53 -11.44 -4.91 7.49
CA ILE A 53 -10.27 -4.80 8.35
C ILE A 53 -9.07 -4.35 7.50
N VAL A 54 -8.50 -3.22 7.87
CA VAL A 54 -7.30 -2.66 7.23
C VAL A 54 -6.04 -3.37 7.77
N SER A 55 -6.01 -3.74 9.05
CA SER A 55 -4.89 -4.37 9.76
C SER A 55 -4.79 -5.90 9.65
N LEU A 56 -5.48 -6.56 8.71
CA LEU A 56 -5.72 -8.03 8.67
C LEU A 56 -4.47 -8.94 8.70
N TYR A 57 -3.27 -8.38 8.61
CA TYR A 57 -2.00 -9.11 8.62
C TYR A 57 -1.26 -9.04 9.96
N SER A 58 -1.85 -8.37 10.96
CA SER A 58 -1.36 -8.33 12.33
C SER A 58 -2.09 -9.36 13.19
N GLY A 59 -1.38 -9.95 14.16
CA GLY A 59 -1.99 -10.61 15.32
C GLY A 59 -1.73 -9.86 16.62
N SER A 60 -1.20 -8.64 16.51
CA SER A 60 -0.97 -7.67 17.56
C SER A 60 -1.99 -6.55 17.43
N GLY A 61 -2.19 -5.77 18.49
CA GLY A 61 -3.15 -4.69 18.42
C GLY A 61 -2.68 -3.54 17.51
N SER A 62 -3.59 -3.03 16.69
CA SER A 62 -3.43 -1.88 15.81
C SER A 62 -4.22 -0.67 16.32
N TYR A 63 -3.62 0.52 16.24
CA TYR A 63 -4.12 1.72 16.92
C TYR A 63 -3.89 2.99 16.09
N ALA A 64 -4.58 4.07 16.48
CA ALA A 64 -4.41 5.42 15.98
C ALA A 64 -4.40 5.51 14.44
N PRO A 65 -5.48 5.10 13.76
CA PRO A 65 -5.55 5.21 12.31
C PRO A 65 -5.53 6.68 11.89
N SER A 66 -4.88 6.96 10.75
CA SER A 66 -5.01 8.23 10.05
C SER A 66 -5.21 8.01 8.56
N LEU A 67 -6.11 8.79 7.97
CA LEU A 67 -6.53 8.70 6.57
C LEU A 67 -6.15 9.96 5.78
N CYS A 68 -5.86 9.79 4.50
CA CYS A 68 -5.90 10.87 3.51
C CYS A 68 -6.17 10.29 2.11
N VAL A 69 -6.77 11.07 1.22
CA VAL A 69 -6.92 10.71 -0.20
C VAL A 69 -5.91 11.51 -1.02
N ASP A 70 -5.21 10.84 -1.94
CA ASP A 70 -4.30 11.52 -2.87
C ASP A 70 -5.05 12.13 -4.09
N TYR A 71 -4.34 12.91 -4.89
CA TYR A 71 -4.92 13.58 -6.06
C TYR A 71 -5.43 12.60 -7.15
N SER A 72 -5.03 11.33 -7.08
CA SER A 72 -5.49 10.26 -7.98
C SER A 72 -6.73 9.54 -7.46
N GLY A 73 -7.21 9.90 -6.27
CA GLY A 73 -8.36 9.28 -5.62
C GLY A 73 -8.02 8.01 -4.83
N VAL A 74 -6.73 7.69 -4.65
CA VAL A 74 -6.30 6.57 -3.82
C VAL A 74 -6.38 6.98 -2.36
N LEU A 75 -7.04 6.16 -1.54
CA LEU A 75 -7.08 6.34 -0.09
C LEU A 75 -5.81 5.74 0.52
N HIS A 76 -5.11 6.50 1.35
CA HIS A 76 -4.04 6.02 2.21
C HIS A 76 -4.54 5.90 3.65
N CYS A 77 -4.13 4.82 4.31
CA CYS A 77 -4.35 4.59 5.73
C CYS A 77 -3.02 4.24 6.37
N VAL A 78 -2.67 4.95 7.45
CA VAL A 78 -1.58 4.57 8.34
C VAL A 78 -2.11 4.27 9.73
N TRP A 79 -1.39 3.45 10.48
CA TRP A 79 -1.70 3.12 11.87
C TRP A 79 -0.43 2.66 12.59
N MET A 80 -0.47 2.63 13.92
CA MET A 80 0.62 2.03 14.70
C MET A 80 0.29 0.58 15.06
N ASP A 81 1.27 -0.31 14.98
CA ASP A 81 1.14 -1.74 15.27
C ASP A 81 2.42 -2.30 15.88
N ALA A 82 2.29 -3.30 16.75
CA ALA A 82 3.43 -3.96 17.42
C ALA A 82 3.77 -5.34 16.85
N GLN A 83 3.19 -5.72 15.71
CA GLN A 83 3.50 -6.96 15.03
C GLN A 83 4.90 -6.90 14.40
N ASP A 84 5.75 -7.87 14.75
CA ASP A 84 7.02 -8.07 14.06
C ASP A 84 6.75 -8.51 12.62
N TYR A 85 7.07 -7.63 11.67
CA TYR A 85 6.97 -7.90 10.24
C TYR A 85 8.30 -7.61 9.57
N SER A 86 8.83 -8.59 8.83
CA SER A 86 10.12 -8.49 8.14
C SER A 86 11.32 -8.14 9.06
N SER A 87 11.27 -8.49 10.34
CA SER A 87 12.31 -8.20 11.36
C SER A 87 12.28 -6.75 11.89
N SER A 88 11.13 -6.07 11.82
CA SER A 88 10.98 -4.72 12.37
C SER A 88 11.12 -4.68 13.88
N GLY A 89 10.79 -5.78 14.59
CA GLY A 89 10.88 -5.85 16.05
C GLY A 89 9.51 -6.03 16.69
N SER A 90 9.39 -5.76 18.00
CA SER A 90 8.11 -5.88 18.75
C SER A 90 7.73 -4.57 19.43
N ASP A 91 8.43 -3.51 19.06
CA ASP A 91 8.11 -2.11 19.23
C ASP A 91 6.95 -1.71 18.31
N TRP A 92 6.43 -0.51 18.56
CA TRP A 92 5.35 0.05 17.77
C TRP A 92 5.95 0.64 16.50
N ASP A 93 5.51 0.15 15.36
CA ASP A 93 5.89 0.65 14.05
C ASP A 93 4.70 1.31 13.38
N ILE A 94 4.96 2.23 12.45
CA ILE A 94 3.92 2.75 11.58
C ILE A 94 3.77 1.87 10.36
N TRP A 95 2.56 1.37 10.18
CA TRP A 95 2.14 0.59 9.03
C TRP A 95 1.36 1.44 8.06
N HIS A 96 1.41 1.07 6.78
CA HIS A 96 0.70 1.73 5.70
C HIS A 96 -0.02 0.72 4.81
N ARG A 97 -1.21 1.10 4.37
CA ARG A 97 -1.91 0.53 3.22
C ARG A 97 -2.58 1.60 2.39
N SER A 98 -2.79 1.27 1.13
CA SER A 98 -3.57 2.07 0.18
C SER A 98 -4.73 1.28 -0.39
N TYR A 99 -5.85 1.96 -0.63
CA TYR A 99 -7.04 1.44 -1.27
C TYR A 99 -7.31 2.22 -2.55
N ASN A 100 -7.33 1.50 -3.66
CA ASN A 100 -7.69 2.04 -4.95
C ASN A 100 -9.15 1.74 -5.28
N PRO A 101 -10.00 2.79 -5.40
CA PRO A 101 -11.41 2.62 -5.69
C PRO A 101 -11.67 2.07 -7.10
N GLU A 102 -10.80 2.34 -8.08
CA GLU A 102 -10.96 1.86 -9.46
C GLU A 102 -10.83 0.33 -9.55
N THR A 103 -9.91 -0.24 -8.78
CA THR A 103 -9.72 -1.71 -8.70
C THR A 103 -10.48 -2.33 -7.53
N SER A 104 -11.06 -1.51 -6.65
CA SER A 104 -11.71 -1.93 -5.41
C SER A 104 -10.81 -2.84 -4.56
N SER A 105 -9.52 -2.53 -4.50
CA SER A 105 -8.53 -3.39 -3.86
C SER A 105 -7.59 -2.62 -2.94
N TRP A 106 -7.11 -3.31 -1.92
CA TRP A 106 -6.04 -2.82 -1.04
C TRP A 106 -4.70 -3.41 -1.47
N ASN A 107 -3.63 -2.62 -1.34
CA ASN A 107 -2.28 -3.17 -1.46
C ASN A 107 -1.93 -4.10 -0.28
N THR A 108 -0.81 -4.81 -0.42
CA THR A 108 -0.15 -5.50 0.70
C THR A 108 0.36 -4.45 1.69
N PRO A 109 0.19 -4.64 3.01
CA PRO A 109 0.73 -3.73 4.00
C PRO A 109 2.25 -3.60 3.91
N VAL A 110 2.74 -2.42 4.25
CA VAL A 110 4.16 -2.12 4.37
C VAL A 110 4.43 -1.44 5.70
N VAL A 111 5.61 -1.68 6.26
CA VAL A 111 6.09 -0.98 7.47
C VAL A 111 6.91 0.22 7.01
N LEU A 112 6.62 1.40 7.57
CA LEU A 112 7.27 2.66 7.21
C LEU A 112 8.43 3.04 8.14
N THR A 113 8.49 2.48 9.35
CA THR A 113 9.44 2.86 10.41
C THR A 113 10.19 1.66 10.99
N ASP A 114 10.51 0.66 10.15
CA ASP A 114 11.08 -0.64 10.55
C ASP A 114 12.50 -0.61 11.17
N ASN A 115 13.01 0.58 11.50
CA ASN A 115 14.43 0.81 11.64
C ASN A 115 14.90 1.32 13.01
N ILE A 116 14.03 1.67 13.98
CA ILE A 116 14.42 2.02 15.37
C ILE A 116 13.23 2.35 16.30
N ASP A 117 13.24 1.77 17.51
CA ASP A 117 12.46 2.08 18.72
C ASP A 117 10.95 2.41 18.51
N TYR A 118 10.29 3.05 19.49
CA TYR A 118 8.85 3.34 19.44
C TYR A 118 8.54 4.37 18.35
N SER A 119 7.60 4.05 17.46
CA SER A 119 6.94 4.96 16.53
C SER A 119 5.42 4.87 16.69
N GLY A 120 4.74 6.01 16.82
CA GLY A 120 3.33 6.03 17.16
C GLY A 120 2.57 7.28 16.78
N VAL A 121 1.25 7.20 16.97
CA VAL A 121 0.28 8.30 16.81
C VAL A 121 0.40 9.01 15.45
N PRO A 122 0.40 8.26 14.33
CA PRO A 122 0.69 8.84 13.03
C PRO A 122 -0.43 9.77 12.56
N ARG A 123 -0.05 10.81 11.81
CA ARG A 123 -0.99 11.68 11.07
C ARG A 123 -0.46 11.92 9.67
N ILE A 124 -1.32 11.75 8.67
CA ILE A 124 -0.93 11.87 7.25
C ILE A 124 -1.71 12.93 6.50
N VAL A 125 -1.04 13.53 5.52
CA VAL A 125 -1.64 14.38 4.49
C VAL A 125 -0.90 14.16 3.18
N THR A 126 -1.55 14.43 2.06
CA THR A 126 -0.96 14.40 0.71
C THR A 126 -0.85 15.81 0.15
N ASP A 127 0.05 16.02 -0.80
CA ASP A 127 0.06 17.21 -1.65
C ASP A 127 -0.39 16.91 -3.08
N ASP A 128 -0.65 17.97 -3.85
CA ASP A 128 -1.06 17.88 -5.25
C ASP A 128 0.02 17.32 -6.19
N THR A 129 1.22 17.02 -5.66
CA THR A 129 2.34 16.44 -6.41
C THR A 129 2.55 14.96 -6.11
N GLY A 130 1.73 14.36 -5.24
CA GLY A 130 1.78 12.94 -4.90
C GLY A 130 2.79 12.60 -3.80
N PHE A 131 3.24 13.59 -3.00
CA PHE A 131 3.95 13.26 -1.77
C PHE A 131 2.98 13.05 -0.63
N LEU A 132 3.26 12.04 0.19
CA LEU A 132 2.62 11.80 1.47
C LEU A 132 3.51 12.36 2.57
N TYR A 133 2.97 13.25 3.39
CA TYR A 133 3.62 13.79 4.57
C TYR A 133 3.04 13.10 5.79
N MET A 134 3.92 12.59 6.65
CA MET A 134 3.56 11.86 7.85
C MET A 134 4.22 12.52 9.06
N VAL A 135 3.42 12.83 10.08
CA VAL A 135 3.90 13.27 11.39
C VAL A 135 3.71 12.13 12.37
N ILE A 136 4.74 11.81 13.14
CA ILE A 136 4.72 10.74 14.15
C ILE A 136 5.35 11.17 15.46
N GLU A 137 4.99 10.48 16.53
CA GLU A 137 5.75 10.42 17.78
C GLU A 137 6.77 9.29 17.66
N ASP A 138 8.04 9.58 17.87
CA ASP A 138 9.14 8.62 17.68
C ASP A 138 10.17 8.78 18.80
N SER A 139 10.70 7.68 19.33
CA SER A 139 11.69 7.69 20.42
C SER A 139 13.14 7.51 19.97
N SER A 140 13.36 7.47 18.66
CA SER A 140 14.68 7.30 18.10
C SER A 140 15.57 8.52 18.33
N ALA A 141 16.84 8.27 18.62
CA ALA A 141 17.87 9.29 18.75
C ALA A 141 18.33 9.78 17.37
N MET A 142 17.43 10.42 16.62
CA MET A 142 17.66 10.98 15.29
C MET A 142 17.98 12.48 15.38
N ASP A 143 18.89 12.97 14.53
CA ASP A 143 19.26 14.40 14.45
C ASP A 143 19.66 15.06 15.78
N GLY A 144 20.10 14.26 16.77
CA GLY A 144 20.56 14.75 18.07
C GLY A 144 19.47 14.86 19.14
N SER A 145 18.28 14.28 18.92
CA SER A 145 17.34 13.99 20.01
C SER A 145 17.95 13.00 21.00
N GLU A 146 17.53 13.09 22.27
CA GLU A 146 17.77 12.03 23.25
C GLU A 146 16.72 10.92 23.01
N GLY A 147 16.86 9.74 23.62
CA GLY A 147 15.93 8.61 23.42
C GLY A 147 14.58 8.81 24.12
N ASP A 148 13.96 9.96 23.94
CA ASP A 148 12.62 10.33 24.39
C ASP A 148 11.68 10.59 23.21
N ASN A 149 10.38 10.66 23.50
CA ASN A 149 9.36 10.75 22.47
C ASN A 149 9.30 12.17 21.90
N ASP A 150 9.77 12.32 20.67
CA ASP A 150 9.77 13.56 19.91
C ASP A 150 8.81 13.49 18.71
N ILE A 151 8.47 14.64 18.14
CA ILE A 151 7.59 14.72 16.97
C ILE A 151 8.43 14.93 15.71
N PHE A 152 8.32 13.99 14.78
CA PHE A 152 9.05 14.00 13.52
C PHE A 152 8.11 14.14 12.33
N LEU A 153 8.58 14.86 11.30
CA LEU A 153 7.91 14.98 10.01
C LEU A 153 8.71 14.20 8.97
N TYR A 154 8.07 13.17 8.42
CA TYR A 154 8.56 12.40 7.29
C TYR A 154 7.87 12.87 6.02
N ARG A 155 8.64 13.02 4.95
CA ARG A 155 8.10 13.17 3.60
C ARG A 155 8.39 11.89 2.84
N MET A 156 7.34 11.20 2.44
CA MET A 156 7.40 9.93 1.75
C MET A 156 6.88 10.09 0.34
N VAL A 157 7.50 9.35 -0.57
CA VAL A 157 6.96 9.17 -1.91
C VAL A 157 5.78 8.20 -1.78
N THR A 158 4.63 8.52 -2.36
CA THR A 158 3.50 7.57 -2.37
C THR A 158 3.97 6.28 -3.04
N ILE A 159 3.82 5.15 -2.34
CA ILE A 159 4.20 3.85 -2.86
C ILE A 159 3.20 3.47 -3.95
N PRO A 160 3.65 3.29 -5.21
CA PRO A 160 2.75 2.92 -6.29
C PRO A 160 2.15 1.54 -6.03
N GLU A 161 0.88 1.39 -6.39
CA GLU A 161 0.25 0.08 -6.32
C GLU A 161 0.86 -0.88 -7.33
N ALA A 162 0.75 -2.17 -7.04
CA ALA A 162 1.18 -3.20 -7.98
C ALA A 162 0.32 -3.13 -9.27
N PRO A 163 0.93 -2.94 -10.45
CA PRO A 163 0.19 -2.92 -11.69
C PRO A 163 -0.36 -4.32 -12.02
N THR A 164 -1.56 -4.36 -12.59
CA THR A 164 -2.18 -5.63 -13.00
C THR A 164 -1.85 -5.96 -14.45
N MET A 165 -1.35 -7.18 -14.67
CA MET A 165 -1.03 -7.69 -16.01
C MET A 165 -2.29 -8.10 -16.78
N SER A 166 -2.44 -7.55 -17.98
CA SER A 166 -3.47 -8.00 -18.92
C SER A 166 -3.15 -9.41 -19.41
N GLU A 167 -4.18 -10.14 -19.87
CA GLU A 167 -3.98 -11.45 -20.49
C GLU A 167 -3.01 -11.34 -21.67
N ILE A 168 -1.92 -12.11 -21.63
CA ILE A 168 -0.92 -12.15 -22.69
C ILE A 168 -1.47 -13.01 -23.83
N LEU A 169 -1.75 -12.36 -24.97
CA LEU A 169 -2.30 -13.01 -26.15
C LEU A 169 -1.43 -12.75 -27.40
N PRO A 170 -1.20 -13.75 -28.26
CA PRO A 170 -1.57 -15.16 -28.07
C PRO A 170 -0.65 -15.88 -27.09
N ASN A 171 -1.18 -16.86 -26.35
CA ASN A 171 -0.41 -17.75 -25.50
C ASN A 171 -0.81 -19.22 -25.75
N PRO A 172 0.05 -20.06 -26.35
CA PRO A 172 1.41 -19.75 -26.82
C PRO A 172 1.41 -18.90 -28.10
N THR A 173 2.48 -18.12 -28.29
CA THR A 173 2.78 -17.40 -29.54
C THR A 173 3.81 -18.17 -30.38
N THR A 174 3.75 -18.02 -31.71
CA THR A 174 4.81 -18.49 -32.62
C THR A 174 5.78 -17.39 -33.04
N ASP A 175 5.47 -16.15 -32.69
CA ASP A 175 6.30 -14.99 -33.00
C ASP A 175 7.47 -14.91 -32.01
N SER A 176 8.56 -14.28 -32.42
CA SER A 176 9.71 -13.98 -31.55
C SER A 176 9.46 -12.77 -30.65
N SER A 177 8.19 -12.39 -30.45
CA SER A 177 7.81 -11.22 -29.67
C SER A 177 6.58 -11.49 -28.81
N VAL A 178 6.57 -10.94 -27.60
CA VAL A 178 5.45 -11.00 -26.66
C VAL A 178 5.03 -9.58 -26.33
N SER A 179 3.75 -9.26 -26.57
CA SER A 179 3.17 -7.98 -26.19
C SER A 179 2.67 -8.06 -24.75
N LEU A 180 3.16 -7.15 -23.91
CA LEU A 180 2.77 -6.96 -22.53
C LEU A 180 1.96 -5.67 -22.42
N LYS A 181 0.90 -5.72 -21.62
CA LYS A 181 0.08 -4.56 -21.26
C LYS A 181 -0.32 -4.67 -19.79
N TRP A 182 -0.32 -3.55 -19.09
CA TRP A 182 -0.73 -3.46 -17.70
C TRP A 182 -1.65 -2.28 -17.45
N THR A 183 -2.22 -2.21 -16.25
CA THR A 183 -2.99 -1.05 -15.79
C THR A 183 -2.07 0.14 -15.55
N ASP A 184 -2.50 1.35 -15.92
CA ASP A 184 -1.84 2.58 -15.50
C ASP A 184 -1.94 2.72 -13.97
N VAL A 185 -0.83 3.05 -13.32
CA VAL A 185 -0.73 3.36 -11.89
C VAL A 185 -0.41 4.84 -11.77
N ALA A 186 -1.35 5.62 -11.24
CA ALA A 186 -1.27 7.09 -11.23
C ALA A 186 -0.06 7.64 -10.47
N SER A 187 0.32 6.99 -9.37
CA SER A 187 1.50 7.35 -8.58
C SER A 187 2.81 6.79 -9.13
N ALA A 188 2.81 6.03 -10.24
CA ALA A 188 4.04 5.50 -10.82
C ALA A 188 4.76 6.55 -11.69
N GLN A 189 6.02 6.86 -11.34
CA GLN A 189 6.92 7.60 -12.22
C GLN A 189 7.57 6.68 -13.25
N GLU A 190 7.80 5.40 -12.91
CA GLU A 190 8.42 4.41 -13.78
C GLU A 190 7.85 2.99 -13.59
N TYR A 191 8.16 2.12 -14.55
CA TYR A 191 7.91 0.67 -14.44
C TYR A 191 9.18 -0.13 -14.75
N GLN A 192 9.34 -1.24 -14.03
CA GLN A 192 10.35 -2.26 -14.28
C GLN A 192 9.68 -3.56 -14.73
N ILE A 193 10.25 -4.20 -15.75
CA ILE A 193 9.76 -5.48 -16.28
C ILE A 193 10.78 -6.57 -16.00
N PHE A 194 10.34 -7.60 -15.28
CA PHE A 194 11.12 -8.79 -15.00
C PHE A 194 10.59 -9.97 -15.81
N ARG A 195 11.50 -10.78 -16.33
CA ARG A 195 11.21 -12.01 -17.07
C ARG A 195 11.80 -13.21 -16.34
N PHE A 196 11.04 -14.30 -16.32
CA PHE A 196 11.44 -15.58 -15.73
C PHE A 196 11.34 -16.66 -16.81
N LYS A 197 12.36 -17.50 -16.96
CA LYS A 197 12.37 -18.60 -17.93
C LYS A 197 12.01 -19.91 -17.22
N GLY A 198 10.96 -20.58 -17.69
CA GLY A 198 10.52 -21.88 -17.17
C GLY A 198 9.42 -21.77 -16.11
N ASP A 199 9.68 -21.08 -14.99
CA ASP A 199 8.73 -20.82 -13.90
C ASP A 199 9.13 -19.59 -13.06
N LEU A 200 8.25 -19.16 -12.14
CA LEU A 200 8.46 -18.00 -11.25
C LEU A 200 9.51 -18.23 -10.14
N SER A 201 10.03 -19.45 -9.96
CA SER A 201 11.10 -19.74 -8.99
C SER A 201 12.50 -19.57 -9.60
N SER A 202 12.56 -19.47 -10.93
CA SER A 202 13.80 -19.19 -11.65
C SER A 202 14.28 -17.76 -11.39
N PRO A 203 15.58 -17.46 -11.55
CA PRO A 203 16.08 -16.10 -11.38
C PRO A 203 15.38 -15.12 -12.33
N ALA A 204 14.92 -13.99 -11.79
CA ALA A 204 14.34 -12.91 -12.56
C ALA A 204 15.43 -12.19 -13.38
N GLU A 205 15.17 -11.96 -14.66
CA GLU A 205 15.97 -11.12 -15.54
C GLU A 205 15.26 -9.77 -15.72
N LEU A 206 15.94 -8.66 -15.44
CA LEU A 206 15.43 -7.33 -15.75
C LEU A 206 15.49 -7.13 -17.28
N VAL A 207 14.33 -7.01 -17.91
CA VAL A 207 14.21 -6.80 -19.36
C VAL A 207 14.42 -5.32 -19.71
N THR A 208 13.78 -4.43 -18.95
CA THR A 208 13.86 -2.99 -19.15
C THR A 208 13.46 -2.23 -17.88
N TYR A 209 13.87 -0.98 -17.80
CA TYR A 209 13.58 -0.01 -16.75
C TYR A 209 13.30 1.35 -17.38
N ASP A 210 12.70 2.27 -16.62
CA ASP A 210 12.35 3.62 -17.07
C ASP A 210 11.34 3.65 -18.24
N LEU A 211 10.24 2.91 -18.07
CA LEU A 211 9.08 3.00 -18.94
C LEU A 211 8.11 4.11 -18.49
N SER A 212 8.66 5.25 -18.12
CA SER A 212 7.90 6.41 -17.65
C SER A 212 6.82 6.80 -18.68
N SER A 213 5.56 6.88 -18.22
CA SER A 213 4.39 7.22 -19.04
C SER A 213 3.92 6.18 -20.09
N ILE A 214 4.31 4.90 -19.99
CA ILE A 214 3.71 3.84 -20.81
C ILE A 214 3.20 2.66 -19.97
N ASN A 215 2.14 2.01 -20.45
CA ASN A 215 1.54 0.81 -19.86
C ASN A 215 1.62 -0.42 -20.76
N SER A 216 2.56 -0.41 -21.71
CA SER A 216 2.74 -1.50 -22.65
C SER A 216 4.19 -1.63 -23.08
N PHE A 217 4.60 -2.86 -23.36
CA PHE A 217 5.94 -3.18 -23.83
C PHE A 217 5.90 -4.39 -24.77
N ILE A 218 6.86 -4.47 -25.69
CA ILE A 218 7.03 -5.65 -26.54
C ILE A 218 8.39 -6.26 -26.21
N ASP A 219 8.36 -7.43 -25.59
CA ASP A 219 9.57 -8.21 -25.34
C ASP A 219 9.93 -9.05 -26.57
N ILE A 220 11.23 -9.17 -26.85
CA ILE A 220 11.76 -9.98 -27.95
C ILE A 220 12.44 -11.22 -27.37
N ILE A 221 12.01 -12.39 -27.83
CA ILE A 221 12.44 -13.69 -27.32
C ILE A 221 13.19 -14.45 -28.43
N GLU A 222 14.46 -14.73 -28.20
CA GLU A 222 15.32 -15.43 -29.17
C GLU A 222 15.24 -16.95 -29.07
N GLU A 223 14.92 -17.48 -27.88
CA GLU A 223 14.88 -18.91 -27.60
C GLU A 223 13.44 -19.39 -27.32
N LYS A 224 13.07 -20.55 -27.86
CA LYS A 224 11.77 -21.15 -27.57
C LYS A 224 11.72 -21.62 -26.11
N GLY A 225 10.65 -21.28 -25.41
CA GLY A 225 10.45 -21.69 -24.02
C GLY A 225 9.16 -21.14 -23.45
N THR A 226 8.90 -21.48 -22.19
CA THR A 226 7.85 -20.86 -21.38
C THR A 226 8.46 -19.70 -20.62
N TYR A 227 7.81 -18.54 -20.66
CA TYR A 227 8.26 -17.33 -19.99
C TYR A 227 7.14 -16.76 -19.12
N TYR A 228 7.51 -16.18 -17.99
CA TYR A 228 6.61 -15.45 -17.09
C TYR A 228 7.15 -14.03 -16.92
N TYR A 229 6.24 -13.11 -16.61
CA TYR A 229 6.55 -11.69 -16.46
C TYR A 229 6.01 -11.17 -15.13
N ALA A 230 6.78 -10.29 -14.50
CA ALA A 230 6.34 -9.48 -13.37
C ALA A 230 6.67 -8.02 -13.66
N ILE A 231 5.76 -7.12 -13.31
CA ILE A 231 5.89 -5.69 -13.55
C ILE A 231 5.76 -4.99 -12.20
N THR A 232 6.68 -4.08 -11.93
CA THR A 232 6.71 -3.27 -10.72
C THR A 232 6.55 -1.81 -11.10
N ALA A 233 5.66 -1.11 -10.40
CA ALA A 233 5.52 0.34 -10.48
C ALA A 233 6.37 1.00 -9.39
N LEU A 234 7.06 2.09 -9.72
CA LEU A 234 7.98 2.78 -8.80
C LEU A 234 7.81 4.28 -8.90
N ASN A 235 8.13 4.96 -7.82
CA ASN A 235 8.07 6.41 -7.64
C ASN A 235 9.26 6.79 -6.76
N GLU A 236 10.11 7.70 -7.23
CA GLU A 236 11.33 8.19 -6.54
C GLU A 236 11.19 9.63 -6.06
#